data_AF-A0A8D3B287-F1
#
_entry.id   AF-A0A8D3B287-F1
#
_cell.length_a   1.000
_cell.length_b   1.000
_cell.length_c   1.000
_cell.angle_alpha   90.00
_cell.angle_beta   90.00
_cell.angle_gamma   90.00
#
_symmetry.space_group_name_H-M   'P 1'
#
loop_
_entity.id
_entity.type
_entity.pdbx_description
1 polymer ?
#
loop_
_entity_poly.entity_id
_entity_poly.type
_entity_poly.pdbx_seq_one_letter_code
_entity_poly.pdbx_strand_id
1 'polypeptide(L)'
;MVQNVVLVFLRRRLSQRPNVEELESRNILKQRNDQTEQEERREIKQRLNRKLNQRPTVDELRDRKILIRFSDYVEVAKAQDYDRRADKPWTRLSAADKAAIRKELNEFKSTEMEVHASSKHLTRFHRP
;
A
#
# COMPACT_ATOMS: atom_id res chain seq x y z
N MET A 1 20.21 22.32 60.14
CA MET A 1 19.40 21.29 59.46
C MET A 1 18.78 21.76 58.15
N VAL A 2 18.20 22.96 58.06
CA VAL A 2 17.46 23.44 56.87
C VAL A 2 18.33 23.54 55.61
N GLN A 3 19.58 24.04 55.70
CA GLN A 3 20.48 24.14 54.54
C GLN A 3 20.80 22.78 53.88
N ASN A 4 20.83 21.70 54.67
CA ASN A 4 21.16 20.35 54.17
C ASN A 4 20.00 19.75 53.37
N VAL A 5 18.76 20.03 53.76
CA VAL A 5 17.55 19.57 53.05
C VAL A 5 17.40 20.24 51.69
N VAL A 6 17.65 21.55 51.63
CA VAL A 6 17.62 22.33 50.37
C VAL A 6 18.68 21.81 49.39
N LEU A 7 19.89 21.53 49.89
CA LEU A 7 21.00 21.03 49.08
C LEU A 7 20.73 19.62 48.52
N VAL A 8 20.14 18.73 49.33
CA VAL A 8 19.73 17.38 48.91
C VAL A 8 18.61 17.44 47.86
N PHE A 9 17.60 18.30 48.06
CA PHE A 9 16.51 18.47 47.10
C PHE A 9 17.02 19.01 45.75
N LEU A 10 17.90 20.00 45.77
CA LEU A 10 18.49 20.58 44.56
C LEU A 10 19.31 19.55 43.78
N ARG A 11 20.16 18.75 44.46
CA ARG A 11 20.93 17.67 43.82
C ARG A 11 20.03 16.67 43.08
N ARG A 12 18.91 16.27 43.69
CA ARG A 12 17.94 15.35 43.06
C ARG A 12 17.25 15.97 41.84
N ARG A 13 16.94 17.28 41.86
CA ARG A 13 16.33 17.97 40.72
C ARG A 13 17.31 18.13 39.56
N LEU A 14 18.59 18.39 39.85
CA LEU A 14 19.63 18.51 38.84
C LEU A 14 19.97 17.16 38.19
N SER A 15 19.95 16.04 38.94
CA SER A 15 20.18 14.71 38.37
C SER A 15 19.06 14.22 37.44
N GLN A 16 17.85 14.77 37.61
CA GLN A 16 16.68 14.45 36.78
C GLN A 16 16.35 15.56 35.77
N ARG A 17 17.26 16.52 35.57
CA ARG A 17 17.01 17.66 34.69
C ARG A 17 16.91 17.17 33.24
N PRO A 18 15.76 17.37 32.56
CA PRO A 18 15.61 17.02 31.15
C PRO A 18 16.58 17.79 30.27
N ASN A 19 16.94 17.20 29.13
CA ASN A 19 17.76 17.91 28.14
C ASN A 19 16.90 18.94 27.37
N VAL A 20 17.55 19.83 26.61
CA VAL A 20 16.86 20.91 25.88
C VAL A 20 15.96 20.36 24.77
N GLU A 21 16.42 19.35 24.02
CA GLU A 21 15.68 18.69 22.93
C GLU A 21 14.40 17.98 23.43
N GLU A 22 14.44 17.39 24.61
CA GLU A 22 13.32 16.72 25.29
C GLU A 22 12.25 17.74 25.68
N LEU A 23 12.67 18.92 26.17
CA LEU A 23 11.75 20.00 26.50
C LEU A 23 11.12 20.61 25.25
N GLU A 24 11.85 20.70 24.13
CA GLU A 24 11.34 21.15 22.83
C GLU A 24 10.34 20.16 22.22
N SER A 25 10.68 18.87 22.27
CA SER A 25 9.79 17.79 21.81
C SER A 25 8.48 17.76 22.59
N ARG A 26 8.53 18.10 23.88
CA ARG A 26 7.36 18.25 24.75
C ARG A 26 6.67 19.61 24.62
N ASN A 27 7.16 20.47 23.72
CA ASN A 27 6.59 21.79 23.46
C ASN A 27 6.67 22.75 24.66
N ILE A 28 7.59 22.49 25.60
CA ILE A 28 7.82 23.28 26.82
C ILE A 28 8.82 24.42 26.53
N LEU A 29 9.89 24.11 25.80
CA LEU A 29 10.79 25.12 25.25
C LEU A 29 10.44 25.35 23.77
N LYS A 30 10.28 26.61 23.38
CA LYS A 30 10.01 27.02 22.01
C LYS A 30 11.26 27.70 21.47
N GLN A 31 11.87 27.15 20.42
CA GLN A 31 13.01 27.82 19.75
C GLN A 31 12.57 28.90 18.74
N ARG A 32 11.28 28.99 18.41
CA ARG A 32 10.77 29.83 17.32
C ARG A 32 10.38 31.22 17.82
N ASN A 33 10.62 32.22 16.98
CA ASN A 33 10.14 33.60 17.19
C ASN A 33 8.62 33.66 17.08
N ASP A 34 7.97 34.47 17.93
CA ASP A 34 6.51 34.65 17.96
C ASP A 34 5.93 35.02 16.57
N GLN A 35 6.67 35.79 15.79
CA GLN A 35 6.30 36.17 14.43
C GLN A 35 6.20 34.96 13.49
N THR A 36 7.17 34.05 13.55
CA THR A 36 7.22 32.83 12.72
C THR A 36 6.11 31.87 13.11
N GLU A 37 5.82 31.70 14.41
CA GLU A 37 4.71 30.85 14.86
C GLU A 37 3.34 31.42 14.43
N GLN A 38 3.18 32.74 14.44
CA GLN A 38 1.98 33.38 13.92
C GLN A 38 1.80 33.18 12.42
N GLU A 39 2.89 33.28 11.64
CA GLU A 39 2.87 33.04 10.20
C GLU A 39 2.52 31.59 9.87
N GLU A 40 3.18 30.62 10.52
CA GLU A 40 2.87 29.19 10.38
C GLU A 40 1.41 28.90 10.74
N ARG A 41 0.90 29.51 11.82
CA ARG A 41 -0.50 29.34 12.23
C ARG A 41 -1.46 29.93 11.20
N ARG A 42 -1.12 31.06 10.57
CA ARG A 42 -1.91 31.65 9.47
C ARG A 42 -1.90 30.74 8.25
N GLU A 43 -0.74 30.22 7.85
CA GLU A 43 -0.61 29.29 6.72
C GLU A 43 -1.40 28.00 6.95
N ILE A 44 -1.29 27.39 8.14
CA ILE A 44 -2.05 26.19 8.50
C ILE A 44 -3.55 26.47 8.39
N LYS A 45 -4.01 27.62 8.90
CA LYS A 45 -5.43 28.02 8.83
C LYS A 45 -5.88 28.23 7.39
N GLN A 46 -5.09 28.93 6.57
CA GLN A 46 -5.39 29.13 5.14
C GLN A 46 -5.45 27.81 4.38
N ARG A 47 -4.46 26.93 4.58
CA ARG A 47 -4.41 25.60 3.97
C ARG A 47 -5.60 24.74 4.37
N LEU A 48 -5.98 24.76 5.65
CA LEU A 48 -7.15 24.04 6.15
C LEU A 48 -8.44 24.56 5.49
N ASN A 49 -8.66 25.87 5.46
CA ASN A 49 -9.82 26.47 4.79
C ASN A 49 -9.91 26.05 3.34
N ARG A 50 -8.79 26.07 2.60
CA ARG A 50 -8.76 25.61 1.20
C ARG A 50 -9.18 24.14 1.07
N LYS A 51 -8.67 23.25 1.94
CA LYS A 51 -9.02 21.82 1.93
C LYS A 51 -10.48 21.58 2.28
N LEU A 52 -11.04 22.33 3.23
CA LEU A 52 -12.44 22.21 3.62
C LEU A 52 -13.38 22.71 2.52
N ASN A 53 -13.03 23.80 1.84
CA ASN A 53 -13.82 24.35 0.72
C ASN A 53 -13.82 23.43 -0.50
N GLN A 54 -12.75 22.66 -0.71
CA GLN A 54 -12.62 21.69 -1.81
C GLN A 54 -12.99 20.27 -1.40
N ARG A 55 -13.72 20.12 -0.29
CA ARG A 55 -14.11 18.80 0.21
C ARG A 55 -15.16 18.20 -0.73
N PRO A 56 -14.90 17.01 -1.32
CA PRO A 56 -15.86 16.37 -2.20
C PRO A 56 -17.12 15.95 -1.44
N THR A 57 -18.23 15.89 -2.16
CA THR A 57 -19.50 15.40 -1.61
C THR A 57 -19.48 13.88 -1.44
N VAL A 58 -20.39 13.35 -0.63
CA VAL A 58 -20.52 11.89 -0.47
C VAL A 58 -20.89 11.23 -1.79
N ASP A 59 -21.71 11.88 -2.61
CA ASP A 59 -22.14 11.36 -3.91
C ASP A 59 -20.99 11.34 -4.92
N GLU A 60 -20.16 12.38 -4.97
CA GLU A 60 -18.93 12.37 -5.77
C GLU A 60 -17.97 11.23 -5.39
N LEU A 61 -17.87 10.92 -4.10
CA LEU A 61 -17.04 9.82 -3.63
C LEU A 61 -17.65 8.44 -3.97
N ARG A 62 -18.98 8.32 -4.04
CA ARG A 62 -19.67 7.12 -4.52
C ARG A 62 -19.49 6.94 -6.02
N ASP A 63 -19.63 8.00 -6.80
CA ASP A 63 -19.45 8.00 -8.26
C ASP A 63 -18.01 7.63 -8.65
N ARG A 64 -17.03 8.15 -7.89
CA ARG A 64 -15.61 7.78 -8.02
C ARG A 64 -15.29 6.41 -7.46
N LYS A 65 -16.27 5.66 -6.97
CA LYS A 65 -16.11 4.31 -6.42
C LYS A 65 -15.18 4.24 -5.20
N ILE A 66 -15.00 5.36 -4.50
CA ILE A 66 -14.19 5.43 -3.27
C ILE A 66 -14.99 4.92 -2.07
N LEU A 67 -16.30 5.22 -2.04
CA LEU A 67 -17.22 4.74 -1.01
C LEU A 67 -18.05 3.55 -1.52
N ILE A 68 -17.44 2.62 -2.27
CA ILE A 68 -18.10 1.34 -2.55
C ILE A 68 -18.32 0.61 -1.24
N ARG A 69 -19.54 0.10 -1.05
CA ARG A 69 -19.87 -0.82 0.03
C ARG A 69 -19.98 -2.22 -0.54
N PHE A 70 -19.35 -3.17 0.13
CA PHE A 70 -19.55 -4.58 -0.13
C PHE A 70 -20.72 -5.06 0.72
N SER A 71 -21.48 -6.03 0.21
CA SER A 71 -22.46 -6.73 1.02
C SER A 71 -21.72 -7.59 2.04
N ASP A 72 -22.09 -7.46 3.32
CA ASP A 72 -21.58 -8.35 4.37
C ASP A 72 -22.24 -9.73 4.31
N TYR A 73 -23.38 -9.83 3.62
CA TYR A 73 -24.07 -11.09 3.40
C TYR A 73 -23.56 -11.78 2.14
N VAL A 74 -23.16 -13.04 2.30
CA VAL A 74 -22.70 -13.92 1.24
C VAL A 74 -23.62 -15.14 1.19
N GLU A 75 -24.29 -15.33 0.05
CA GLU A 75 -25.13 -16.51 -0.19
C GLU A 75 -24.27 -17.74 -0.46
N VAL A 76 -24.57 -18.85 0.22
CA VAL A 76 -23.86 -20.12 0.05
C VAL A 76 -24.85 -21.19 -0.39
N ALA A 77 -24.58 -21.78 -1.55
CA ALA A 77 -25.33 -22.92 -2.08
C ALA A 77 -24.45 -24.18 -2.06
N LYS A 78 -25.09 -25.35 -1.98
CA LYS A 78 -24.37 -26.63 -2.08
C LYS A 78 -23.87 -26.82 -3.51
N ALA A 79 -22.57 -27.07 -3.65
CA ALA A 79 -22.02 -27.51 -4.91
C ALA A 79 -22.42 -28.96 -5.21
N GLN A 80 -22.42 -29.34 -6.48
CA GLN A 80 -22.66 -30.73 -6.87
C GLN A 80 -21.61 -31.65 -6.22
N ASP A 81 -22.07 -32.74 -5.62
CA ASP A 81 -21.22 -33.78 -5.03
C ASP A 81 -20.97 -34.89 -6.05
N TYR A 82 -19.89 -34.73 -6.82
CA TYR A 82 -19.42 -35.72 -7.78
C TYR A 82 -17.90 -35.67 -7.87
N ASP A 83 -17.33 -36.76 -8.36
CA ASP A 83 -15.90 -36.87 -8.56
C ASP A 83 -15.44 -36.01 -9.74
N ARG A 84 -14.65 -34.97 -9.42
CA ARG A 84 -14.03 -34.05 -10.39
C ARG A 84 -12.59 -34.43 -10.73
N ARG A 85 -12.10 -35.59 -10.29
CA ARG A 85 -10.74 -36.05 -10.60
C ARG A 85 -10.61 -36.28 -12.11
N ALA A 86 -9.52 -35.76 -12.67
CA ALA A 86 -9.10 -35.99 -14.03
C ALA A 86 -7.62 -36.36 -14.05
N ASP A 87 -7.19 -37.14 -15.04
CA ASP A 87 -5.77 -37.41 -15.25
C ASP A 87 -5.03 -36.10 -15.54
N LYS A 88 -3.75 -36.07 -15.15
CA LYS A 88 -2.85 -34.93 -15.37
C LYS A 88 -1.72 -35.35 -16.31
N PRO A 89 -2.01 -35.55 -17.62
CA PRO A 89 -1.03 -36.11 -18.56
C PRO A 89 0.24 -35.25 -18.68
N TRP A 90 0.14 -33.94 -18.44
CA TRP A 90 1.27 -33.02 -18.46
C TRP A 90 2.36 -33.33 -17.41
N THR A 91 2.04 -34.10 -16.37
CA THR A 91 3.01 -34.51 -15.34
C THR A 91 3.97 -35.61 -15.81
N ARG A 92 3.57 -36.38 -16.84
CA ARG A 92 4.32 -37.53 -17.35
C ARG A 92 5.10 -37.25 -18.64
N LEU A 93 5.22 -35.98 -19.03
CA LEU A 93 5.93 -35.56 -20.24
C LEU A 93 7.46 -35.65 -20.06
N SER A 94 8.10 -36.44 -20.91
CA SER A 94 9.56 -36.55 -20.98
C SER A 94 10.20 -35.29 -21.58
N ALA A 95 11.53 -35.19 -21.51
CA ALA A 95 12.27 -34.11 -22.15
C ALA A 95 12.09 -34.12 -23.68
N ALA A 96 12.02 -35.30 -24.29
CA ALA A 96 11.78 -35.49 -25.71
C ALA A 96 10.36 -35.05 -26.10
N ASP A 97 9.34 -35.44 -25.34
CA ASP A 97 7.95 -35.03 -25.59
C ASP A 97 7.81 -33.50 -25.55
N LYS A 98 8.42 -32.88 -24.54
CA LYS A 98 8.43 -31.42 -24.43
C LYS A 98 9.14 -30.76 -25.60
N ALA A 99 10.21 -31.35 -26.13
CA ALA A 99 10.91 -30.82 -27.31
C ALA A 99 10.04 -30.94 -28.57
N ALA A 100 9.41 -32.09 -28.78
CA ALA A 100 8.46 -32.30 -29.88
C ALA A 100 7.29 -31.30 -29.83
N ILE A 101 6.66 -31.14 -28.66
CA ILE A 101 5.55 -30.19 -28.46
C ILE A 101 6.00 -28.74 -28.73
N ARG A 102 7.20 -28.33 -28.31
CA ARG A 102 7.70 -26.97 -28.59
C ARG A 102 7.89 -26.73 -30.09
N LYS A 103 8.41 -27.72 -30.81
CA LYS A 103 8.58 -27.66 -32.26
C LYS A 103 7.23 -27.55 -32.97
N GLU A 104 6.30 -28.43 -32.62
CA GLU A 104 4.94 -28.43 -33.18
C GLU A 104 4.20 -27.11 -32.93
N LEU A 105 4.24 -26.58 -31.70
CA LEU A 105 3.59 -25.32 -31.37
C LEU A 105 4.20 -24.13 -32.10
N ASN A 106 5.51 -24.12 -32.34
CA ASN A 106 6.15 -23.04 -33.09
C ASN A 106 5.77 -23.08 -34.56
N GLU A 107 5.74 -24.28 -35.16
CA GLU A 107 5.28 -24.49 -36.53
C GLU A 107 3.85 -23.96 -36.68
N PHE A 108 2.92 -24.48 -35.88
CA PHE A 108 1.52 -24.07 -35.86
C PHE A 108 1.35 -22.54 -35.74
N LYS A 109 2.08 -21.91 -34.80
CA LYS A 109 2.00 -20.45 -34.58
C LYS A 109 2.55 -19.62 -35.73
N SER A 110 3.45 -20.18 -36.53
CA SER A 110 4.07 -19.48 -37.64
C SER A 110 3.29 -19.62 -38.95
N THR A 111 2.61 -20.75 -39.16
CA THR A 111 2.01 -21.10 -40.46
C THR A 111 0.48 -21.21 -40.44
N GLU A 112 -0.12 -21.64 -39.33
CA GLU A 112 -1.55 -21.98 -39.28
C GLU A 112 -2.37 -21.03 -38.39
N MET A 113 -1.78 -20.56 -37.29
CA MET A 113 -2.50 -19.72 -36.33
C MET A 113 -2.70 -18.30 -36.88
N GLU A 114 -3.94 -17.95 -37.19
CA GLU A 114 -4.27 -16.59 -37.63
C GLU A 114 -4.09 -15.59 -36.48
N VAL A 115 -3.27 -14.57 -36.73
CA VAL A 115 -3.02 -13.47 -35.79
C VAL A 115 -3.08 -12.16 -36.56
N HIS A 116 -3.87 -11.22 -36.02
CA HIS A 116 -3.96 -9.87 -36.58
C HIS A 116 -2.56 -9.24 -36.70
N ALA A 117 -2.31 -8.51 -37.79
CA ALA A 117 -0.99 -7.99 -38.14
C ALA A 117 -0.35 -7.16 -37.01
N SER A 118 -1.12 -6.31 -36.33
CA SER A 118 -0.62 -5.50 -35.21
C SER A 118 -0.29 -6.32 -33.95
N SER A 119 -0.86 -7.51 -33.81
CA SER A 119 -0.71 -8.37 -32.62
C SER A 119 0.32 -9.48 -32.83
N LYS A 120 0.94 -9.62 -34.01
CA LYS A 120 1.91 -10.68 -34.30
C LYS A 120 3.06 -10.73 -33.30
N HIS A 121 3.51 -9.57 -32.80
CA HIS A 121 4.58 -9.46 -31.81
C HIS A 121 4.24 -10.08 -30.43
N LEU A 122 2.96 -10.34 -30.14
CA LEU A 122 2.49 -11.00 -28.92
C LEU A 122 2.51 -12.53 -29.04
N THR A 123 2.78 -13.08 -30.24
CA THR A 123 2.82 -14.52 -30.47
C THR A 123 3.93 -15.16 -29.64
N ARG A 124 3.55 -15.97 -28.65
CA ARG A 124 4.51 -16.63 -27.75
C ARG A 124 5.15 -17.85 -28.43
N PHE A 125 6.33 -17.69 -29.00
CA PHE A 125 7.16 -18.80 -29.49
C PHE A 125 7.95 -19.47 -28.36
N HIS A 126 8.21 -20.76 -28.46
CA HIS A 126 8.99 -21.55 -27.51
C HIS A 126 10.45 -21.72 -27.98
N ARG A 127 11.38 -21.98 -27.06
CA ARG A 127 12.76 -22.31 -27.43
C ARG A 127 12.82 -23.71 -28.08
N PRO A 128 13.68 -23.93 -29.07
CA PRO A 128 13.98 -25.28 -29.57
C PRO A 128 14.34 -26.24 -28.43
#